data_AF-A0AAU8LV46-F1
#
_entry.id   AF-A0AAU8LV46-F1
#
_cell.length_a   1.000
_cell.length_b   1.000
_cell.length_c   1.000
_cell.angle_alpha   90.00
_cell.angle_beta   90.00
_cell.angle_gamma   90.00
#
_symmetry.space_group_name_H-M   'P 1'
#
loop_
_entity.id
_entity.type
_entity.pdbx_description
1 polymer ?
#
loop_
_entity_poly.entity_id
_entity_poly.type
_entity_poly.pdbx_seq_one_letter_code
_entity_poly.pdbx_strand_id
1 'polypeptide(L)'
;MVAEKMRDPEKGERAMIEGIFEGSPDAVGVAVIRLNCGCRKMAAVSITGEPASKILMYRDQAESICDQCKKDNGDFMRVTEQFIKWNDPEPAEEMKKEIIAKVLGTTDEVTN
;
A
#
# COMPACT_ATOMS: atom_id res chain seq x y z
N MET A 1 21.18 -13.46 -26.63
CA MET A 1 21.41 -12.89 -25.29
C MET A 1 20.17 -12.11 -24.90
N VAL A 2 19.15 -12.77 -24.33
CA VAL A 2 17.93 -12.08 -23.91
C VAL A 2 18.06 -11.95 -22.40
N ALA A 3 18.46 -10.77 -21.95
CA ALA A 3 18.48 -10.43 -20.54
C ALA A 3 17.03 -10.47 -20.05
N GLU A 4 16.67 -11.58 -19.42
CA GLU A 4 15.48 -11.70 -18.60
C GLU A 4 15.58 -10.61 -17.55
N LYS A 5 14.90 -9.48 -17.81
CA LYS A 5 14.76 -8.38 -16.87
C LYS A 5 14.03 -8.94 -15.66
N MET A 6 14.81 -9.41 -14.68
CA MET A 6 14.38 -9.55 -13.30
C MET A 6 13.87 -8.16 -12.90
N ARG A 7 12.55 -7.95 -13.01
CA ARG A 7 11.92 -6.75 -12.50
C ARG A 7 11.94 -6.93 -11.00
N ASP A 8 12.80 -6.20 -10.30
CA ASP A 8 12.75 -6.12 -8.86
C ASP A 8 11.31 -5.82 -8.44
N PRO A 9 10.71 -6.62 -7.53
CA PRO A 9 9.37 -6.39 -6.99
C PRO A 9 9.21 -4.96 -6.45
N GLU A 10 10.32 -4.39 -5.97
CA GLU A 10 10.45 -3.03 -5.47
C GLU A 10 10.34 -1.97 -6.57
N LYS A 11 10.80 -2.26 -7.79
CA LYS A 11 10.72 -1.33 -8.92
C LYS A 11 9.29 -1.17 -9.43
N GLY A 12 8.53 -2.27 -9.45
CA GLY A 12 7.10 -2.24 -9.79
C GLY A 12 6.28 -1.53 -8.74
N GLU A 13 6.55 -1.80 -7.46
CA GLU A 13 5.95 -1.11 -6.32
C GLU A 13 6.21 0.40 -6.37
N ARG A 14 7.45 0.82 -6.63
CA ARG A 14 7.80 2.25 -6.72
C ARG A 14 7.07 2.95 -7.87
N ALA A 15 7.05 2.35 -9.06
CA ALA A 15 6.34 2.92 -10.20
C ALA A 15 4.83 3.05 -9.96
N MET A 16 4.23 2.11 -9.24
CA MET A 16 2.82 2.18 -8.85
C MET A 16 2.58 3.29 -7.82
N ILE A 17 3.44 3.41 -6.81
CA ILE A 17 3.37 4.49 -5.80
C ILE A 17 3.50 5.86 -6.48
N GLU A 18 4.47 6.03 -7.37
CA GLU A 18 4.66 7.28 -8.15
C GLU A 18 3.39 7.61 -8.96
N GLY A 19 2.82 6.64 -9.67
CA GLY A 19 1.57 6.85 -10.42
C GLY A 19 0.36 7.18 -9.54
N ILE A 20 0.31 6.66 -8.31
CA ILE A 20 -0.73 7.02 -7.33
C ILE A 20 -0.55 8.48 -6.88
N PHE A 21 0.67 8.92 -6.61
CA PHE A 21 0.95 10.31 -6.25
C PHE A 21 0.63 11.28 -7.39
N GLU A 22 0.98 10.94 -8.64
CA GLU A 22 0.62 11.75 -9.81
C GLU A 22 -0.90 11.91 -9.96
N GLY A 23 -1.67 10.87 -9.62
CA GLY A 23 -3.14 10.91 -9.66
C GLY A 23 -3.79 11.53 -8.42
N SER A 24 -3.03 11.87 -7.38
CA SER A 24 -3.55 12.29 -6.08
C SER A 24 -2.64 13.35 -5.45
N PRO A 25 -2.75 14.62 -5.88
CA PRO A 25 -1.86 15.70 -5.43
C PRO A 25 -1.99 16.00 -3.92
N ASP A 26 -3.15 15.70 -3.33
CA ASP A 26 -3.39 15.88 -1.89
C ASP A 26 -2.86 14.72 -1.02
N ALA A 27 -2.21 13.72 -1.64
CA ALA A 27 -1.68 12.57 -0.95
C ALA A 27 -0.34 12.90 -0.26
N VAL A 28 -0.31 12.72 1.06
CA VAL A 28 0.92 12.83 1.87
C VAL A 28 1.63 11.49 2.01
N GLY A 29 0.98 10.40 1.61
CA GLY A 29 1.57 9.06 1.58
C GLY A 29 0.74 8.07 0.79
N VAL A 30 1.26 6.85 0.66
CA VAL A 30 0.57 5.69 0.11
C VAL A 30 0.62 4.56 1.13
N ALA A 31 -0.56 4.13 1.58
CA ALA A 31 -0.68 2.94 2.41
C ALA A 31 -0.48 1.70 1.55
N VAL A 32 0.42 0.82 1.97
CA VAL A 32 0.77 -0.43 1.31
C VAL A 32 0.47 -1.58 2.26
N ILE A 33 -0.38 -2.51 1.82
CA ILE A 33 -0.76 -3.70 2.59
C ILE A 33 -0.39 -4.93 1.78
N ARG A 34 0.43 -5.80 2.36
CA ARG A 34 0.86 -7.07 1.76
C ARG A 34 0.03 -8.22 2.33
N LEU A 35 -0.46 -9.08 1.45
CA LEU A 35 -1.26 -10.25 1.80
C LEU A 35 -0.42 -11.53 1.64
N ASN A 36 -0.73 -12.55 2.45
CA ASN A 36 -0.06 -13.86 2.41
C ASN A 36 -0.18 -14.61 1.06
N CYS A 37 -1.10 -14.20 0.18
CA CYS A 37 -1.26 -14.76 -1.15
C CYS A 37 -0.40 -14.06 -2.23
N GLY A 38 0.46 -13.11 -1.82
CA GLY A 38 1.31 -12.32 -2.71
C GLY A 38 0.60 -11.15 -3.42
N CYS A 39 -0.67 -10.90 -3.10
CA CYS A 39 -1.37 -9.70 -3.54
C CYS A 39 -1.02 -8.53 -2.62
N ARG A 40 -1.03 -7.31 -3.18
CA ARG A 40 -0.77 -6.07 -2.45
C ARG A 40 -1.93 -5.11 -2.68
N LYS A 41 -2.33 -4.41 -1.63
CA LYS A 41 -3.26 -3.29 -1.71
C LYS A 41 -2.51 -1.99 -1.51
N MET A 42 -2.87 -0.99 -2.29
CA MET A 42 -2.31 0.34 -2.22
C MET A 42 -3.42 1.38 -2.26
N ALA A 43 -3.30 2.42 -1.46
CA ALA A 43 -4.20 3.56 -1.49
C ALA A 43 -3.45 4.83 -1.09
N ALA A 44 -3.72 5.93 -1.79
CA ALA A 44 -3.21 7.24 -1.38
C ALA A 44 -3.89 7.67 -0.08
N VAL A 45 -3.13 8.29 0.80
CA VAL A 45 -3.63 8.84 2.06
C VAL A 45 -3.36 10.33 2.11
N SER A 46 -4.36 11.09 2.53
CA SER A 46 -4.27 12.52 2.77
C SER A 46 -3.73 12.83 4.17
N ILE A 47 -3.44 14.11 4.43
CA ILE A 47 -2.96 14.62 5.71
C ILE A 47 -3.92 14.35 6.88
N THR A 48 -5.21 14.17 6.62
CA THR A 48 -6.22 13.85 7.62
C THR A 48 -6.36 12.34 7.87
N GLY A 49 -5.56 11.52 7.19
CA GLY A 49 -5.66 10.05 7.20
C GLY A 49 -6.90 9.53 6.46
N GLU A 50 -7.48 10.32 5.56
CA GLU A 50 -8.55 9.88 4.66
C GLU A 50 -7.98 9.38 3.33
N PRO A 51 -8.63 8.40 2.67
CA PRO A 51 -8.20 7.90 1.37
C PRO A 51 -8.29 9.01 0.31
N ALA A 52 -7.15 9.39 -0.25
CA ALA A 52 -7.05 10.37 -1.34
C ALA A 52 -7.23 9.72 -2.72
N SER A 53 -7.26 8.40 -2.79
CA SER A 53 -7.48 7.64 -4.03
C SER A 53 -8.29 6.36 -3.80
N LYS A 54 -8.68 5.71 -4.89
CA LYS A 54 -9.30 4.38 -4.83
C LYS A 54 -8.27 3.34 -4.41
N ILE A 55 -8.71 2.34 -3.64
CA ILE A 55 -7.87 1.20 -3.30
C ILE A 55 -7.54 0.43 -4.57
N LEU A 56 -6.25 0.35 -4.89
CA LEU A 56 -5.72 -0.46 -5.96
C LEU A 56 -5.21 -1.77 -5.39
N MET A 57 -5.54 -2.88 -6.04
CA MET A 57 -4.99 -4.18 -5.68
C MET A 57 -4.32 -4.79 -6.89
N TYR A 58 -3.10 -5.28 -6.69
CA TYR A 58 -2.33 -5.93 -7.75
C TYR A 58 -1.51 -7.08 -7.18
N ARG A 59 -0.93 -7.87 -8.08
CA ARG A 59 -0.06 -8.99 -7.74
C ARG A 59 1.20 -8.89 -8.57
N ASP A 60 2.34 -9.12 -7.93
CA ASP A 60 3.63 -9.10 -8.61
C ASP A 60 3.63 -10.11 -9.77
N GLN A 61 4.08 -9.68 -10.94
CA GLN A 61 4.15 -10.49 -12.17
C GLN A 61 2.80 -11.02 -12.72
N ALA A 62 1.66 -10.46 -12.30
CA ALA A 62 0.36 -10.86 -12.84
C ALA A 62 -0.46 -9.66 -13.32
N GLU A 63 -1.21 -9.84 -14.41
CA GLU A 63 -2.16 -8.85 -14.93
C GLU A 63 -3.41 -8.71 -14.04
N SER A 64 -3.58 -9.59 -13.06
CA SER A 64 -4.76 -9.63 -12.19
C SER A 64 -4.46 -10.18 -10.81
N ILE A 65 -5.29 -9.80 -9.83
CA ILE A 65 -5.29 -10.35 -8.48
C ILE A 65 -5.67 -11.84 -8.46
N CYS A 66 -5.29 -12.56 -7.42
CA CYS A 66 -5.61 -13.98 -7.27
C CYS A 66 -7.12 -14.20 -7.02
N ASP A 67 -7.61 -15.41 -7.29
CA ASP A 67 -9.03 -15.74 -7.15
C ASP A 67 -9.54 -15.61 -5.71
N GLN A 68 -8.67 -15.79 -4.72
CA GLN A 68 -9.04 -15.56 -3.33
C GLN A 68 -9.34 -14.09 -3.07
N CYS A 69 -8.46 -13.19 -3.53
CA CYS A 69 -8.68 -11.75 -3.43
C CYS A 69 -9.87 -11.25 -4.26
N LYS A 70 -10.22 -11.93 -5.36
CA LYS A 70 -11.46 -11.62 -6.10
C LYS A 70 -12.72 -11.98 -5.29
N LYS A 71 -12.64 -12.96 -4.39
CA LYS A 71 -13.77 -13.42 -3.57
C LYS A 71 -13.94 -12.61 -2.29
N ASP A 72 -12.84 -12.32 -1.59
CA ASP A 72 -12.86 -11.69 -0.26
C ASP A 72 -12.34 -10.26 -0.25
N ASN A 73 -11.98 -9.70 -1.42
CA ASN A 73 -11.38 -8.38 -1.56
C ASN A 73 -10.13 -8.17 -0.70
N GLY A 74 -9.34 -9.22 -0.48
CA GLY A 74 -8.10 -9.18 0.28
C GLY A 74 -8.34 -9.04 1.78
N ASP A 75 -9.06 -10.00 2.35
CA ASP A 75 -9.45 -10.02 3.77
C ASP A 75 -8.33 -9.58 4.73
N PHE A 76 -8.68 -8.75 5.71
CA PHE A 76 -7.75 -8.19 6.69
C PHE A 76 -7.02 -9.28 7.51
N MET A 77 -7.66 -10.42 7.75
CA MET A 77 -7.06 -11.56 8.45
C MET A 77 -5.86 -12.17 7.70
N ARG A 78 -5.65 -11.79 6.43
CA ARG A 78 -4.56 -12.30 5.57
C ARG A 78 -3.41 -11.31 5.41
N VAL A 79 -3.47 -10.17 6.09
CA VAL A 79 -2.42 -9.15 6.08
C VAL A 79 -1.19 -9.70 6.77
N THR A 80 -0.06 -9.70 6.05
CA THR A 80 1.25 -10.11 6.59
C THR A 80 2.10 -8.91 6.96
N GLU A 81 1.95 -7.80 6.24
CA GLU A 81 2.71 -6.58 6.47
C GLU A 81 1.90 -5.38 6.01
N GLN A 82 2.01 -4.27 6.73
CA GLN A 82 1.38 -3.01 6.38
C GLN A 82 2.27 -1.84 6.77
N PHE A 83 2.40 -0.86 5.89
CA PHE A 83 3.18 0.35 6.13
C PHE A 83 2.68 1.49 5.25
N ILE A 84 3.07 2.73 5.57
CA ILE A 84 2.79 3.90 4.73
C ILE A 84 4.11 4.39 4.16
N LYS A 85 4.14 4.56 2.83
CA LYS A 85 5.23 5.27 2.14
C LYS A 85 4.87 6.73 2.05
N TRP A 86 5.59 7.56 2.81
CA TRP A 86 5.40 8.99 2.83
C TRP A 86 5.95 9.65 1.56
N ASN A 87 5.26 10.69 1.10
CA ASN A 87 5.75 11.55 0.02
C ASN A 87 6.69 12.62 0.59
N ASP A 88 7.50 13.23 -0.28
CA ASP A 88 8.25 14.44 0.08
C ASP A 88 7.42 15.69 -0.24
N PRO A 89 7.29 16.68 0.68
CA PRO A 89 7.84 16.68 2.03
C PRO A 89 7.08 15.76 2.98
N GLU A 90 7.81 15.03 3.83
CA GLU A 90 7.21 14.12 4.80
C GLU A 90 6.41 14.87 5.88
N PRO A 91 5.25 14.34 6.32
CA PRO A 91 4.49 14.92 7.42
C PRO A 91 5.24 14.80 8.76
N ALA A 92 4.83 15.60 9.74
CA ALA A 92 5.41 15.54 11.09
C ALA A 92 5.19 14.16 11.73
N GLU A 93 6.14 13.72 12.57
CA GLU A 93 6.09 12.40 13.23
C GLU A 93 4.81 12.16 14.04
N GLU A 94 4.28 13.19 14.69
CA GLU A 94 3.00 13.10 15.42
C GLU A 94 1.84 12.80 14.47
N MET A 95 1.80 13.50 13.35
CA MET A 95 0.80 13.33 12.30
C MET A 95 0.92 11.97 11.59
N LYS A 96 2.16 11.50 11.37
CA LYS A 96 2.41 10.15 10.85
C LYS A 96 1.77 9.09 11.74
N LYS A 97 1.92 9.20 13.06
CA LYS A 97 1.31 8.26 14.02
C LYS A 97 -0.22 8.29 13.97
N GLU A 98 -0.81 9.48 13.92
CA GLU A 98 -2.27 9.63 13.79
C GLU A 98 -2.80 9.01 12.49
N ILE A 99 -2.14 9.30 11.37
CA ILE A 99 -2.51 8.75 10.05
C ILE A 99 -2.35 7.22 10.05
N ILE A 100 -1.24 6.69 10.59
CA ILE A 100 -1.03 5.23 10.68
C ILE A 100 -2.15 4.58 11.49
N ALA A 101 -2.45 5.08 12.68
CA ALA A 101 -3.49 4.53 13.54
C ALA A 101 -4.88 4.59 12.88
N LYS A 102 -5.17 5.65 12.14
CA LYS A 102 -6.44 5.83 11.45
C LYS A 102 -6.57 4.94 10.21
N VAL A 103 -5.51 4.82 9.40
CA VAL A 103 -5.53 4.15 8.10
C VAL A 103 -5.33 2.65 8.23
N LEU A 104 -4.32 2.24 9.00
CA LEU A 104 -3.96 0.83 9.17
C LEU A 104 -4.70 0.18 10.36
N GLY A 105 -5.49 0.98 11.07
CA GLY A 105 -6.08 0.64 12.36
C GLY A 105 -5.05 0.81 13.47
N THR A 106 -5.53 1.03 14.70
CA THR A 106 -4.72 0.78 15.88
C THR A 106 -4.35 -0.69 15.87
N THR A 107 -3.15 -1.02 15.40
CA THR A 107 -2.47 -2.18 15.96
C THR A 107 -2.26 -1.81 17.42
N ASP A 108 -3.21 -2.21 18.27
CA ASP A 108 -2.87 -2.55 19.65
C ASP A 108 -1.56 -3.31 19.52
N GLU A 109 -0.51 -2.76 20.12
CA GLU A 109 0.73 -3.47 20.35
C GLU A 109 0.31 -4.86 20.84
N VAL A 110 0.47 -5.89 20.00
CA VAL A 110 0.31 -7.27 20.45
C VAL A 110 1.48 -7.50 21.39
N THR A 111 1.28 -7.06 22.62
CA THR A 111 2.02 -7.46 23.79
C THR A 111 1.46 -8.82 24.14
N ASN A 112 2.04 -9.88 23.57
CA ASN A 112 2.03 -11.19 24.20
C ASN A 112 3.19 -12.05 23.72
#